data_AF-A0A937ZPX7-F1
#
_entry.id   AF-A0A937ZPX7-F1
#
_cell.length_a   1.000
_cell.length_b   1.000
_cell.length_c   1.000
_cell.angle_alpha   90.00
_cell.angle_beta   90.00
_cell.angle_gamma   90.00
#
_symmetry.space_group_name_H-M   'P 1'
#
loop_
_entity.id
_entity.type
_entity.pdbx_description
1 polymer ?
#
loop_
_entity_poly.entity_id
_entity_poly.type
_entity_poly.pdbx_seq_one_letter_code
_entity_poly.pdbx_strand_id
1 'polypeptide(L)'
;MARFAAAAHAAYAADPGPGGVEKIRALLEPVLRDRAVVARYLGPDNDETRTPIYTDREFGFVVLAHVYKGVANAPPHDHGPTWAIYGQATGVTEMTEWKLEKAPTDDEPGLASPVRTYNMDPGMAVAYQKGQLHSPRRAGDTRLIRIEGSDLMKVKRKAFKPA
;
A
#
# COMPACT_ATOMS: atom_id res chain seq x y z
N MET A 1 1.54 -16.26 -7.17
CA MET A 1 2.42 -15.26 -6.55
C MET A 1 3.86 -15.28 -7.07
N ALA A 2 4.53 -16.43 -7.19
CA ALA A 2 5.92 -16.48 -7.68
C ALA A 2 6.13 -15.76 -9.03
N ARG A 3 5.25 -15.99 -10.01
CA ARG A 3 5.28 -15.27 -11.30
C ARG A 3 5.12 -13.76 -11.16
N PHE A 4 4.23 -13.32 -10.26
CA PHE A 4 4.05 -11.89 -9.97
C PHE A 4 5.33 -11.30 -9.37
N ALA A 5 5.92 -11.96 -8.37
CA ALA A 5 7.14 -11.50 -7.72
C ALA A 5 8.30 -11.35 -8.73
N ALA A 6 8.50 -12.33 -9.61
CA ALA A 6 9.51 -12.24 -10.67
C ALA A 6 9.25 -11.09 -11.66
N ALA A 7 7.99 -10.87 -12.04
CA ALA A 7 7.61 -9.77 -12.92
C ALA A 7 7.77 -8.40 -12.24
N ALA A 8 7.44 -8.30 -10.96
CA ALA A 8 7.61 -7.11 -10.16
C ALA A 8 9.10 -6.75 -10.00
N HIS A 9 9.94 -7.74 -9.70
CA HIS A 9 11.40 -7.60 -9.69
C HIS A 9 11.92 -7.07 -11.02
N ALA A 10 11.57 -7.72 -12.15
CA ALA A 10 12.03 -7.31 -13.47
C ALA A 10 11.53 -5.90 -13.85
N ALA A 11 10.31 -5.53 -13.44
CA ALA A 11 9.78 -4.18 -13.66
C ALA A 11 10.58 -3.11 -12.90
N TYR A 12 10.94 -3.38 -11.65
CA TYR A 12 11.72 -2.45 -10.84
C TYR A 12 13.19 -2.40 -11.25
N ALA A 13 13.79 -3.54 -11.62
CA ALA A 13 15.16 -3.59 -12.13
C ALA A 13 15.33 -2.76 -13.42
N ALA A 14 14.32 -2.75 -14.28
CA ALA A 14 14.34 -1.95 -15.51
C ALA A 14 14.18 -0.44 -15.27
N ASP A 15 13.48 -0.05 -14.21
CA ASP A 15 13.28 1.34 -13.81
C ASP A 15 13.09 1.42 -12.29
N PRO A 16 14.17 1.64 -11.50
CA PRO A 16 14.11 1.68 -10.04
C PRO A 16 13.58 3.04 -9.53
N GLY A 17 12.48 3.50 -10.12
CA GLY A 17 11.82 4.77 -9.90
C GLY A 17 10.31 4.68 -10.11
N PRO A 18 9.61 5.83 -10.24
CA PRO A 18 8.16 5.85 -10.31
C PRO A 18 7.56 4.99 -11.43
N GLY A 19 8.20 4.91 -12.61
CA GLY A 19 7.68 4.10 -13.71
C GLY A 19 7.70 2.60 -13.42
N GLY A 20 8.76 2.11 -12.77
CA GLY A 20 8.81 0.72 -12.29
C GLY A 20 7.75 0.43 -11.24
N VAL A 21 7.56 1.33 -10.26
CA VAL A 21 6.50 1.21 -9.23
C VAL A 21 5.12 1.14 -9.88
N GLU A 22 4.82 2.00 -10.85
CA GLU A 22 3.55 1.96 -11.56
C GLU A 22 3.34 0.67 -12.36
N LYS A 23 4.41 0.13 -12.94
CA LYS A 23 4.37 -1.15 -13.63
C LYS A 23 4.09 -2.31 -12.66
N ILE A 24 4.69 -2.31 -11.47
CA ILE A 24 4.36 -3.28 -10.42
C ILE A 24 2.89 -3.16 -10.02
N ARG A 25 2.38 -1.94 -9.83
CA ARG A 25 0.97 -1.68 -9.50
C ARG A 25 0.03 -2.23 -10.57
N ALA A 26 0.36 -2.03 -11.85
CA ALA A 26 -0.42 -2.60 -12.96
C ALA A 26 -0.40 -4.13 -12.98
N LEU A 27 0.74 -4.75 -12.69
CA LEU A 27 0.88 -6.21 -12.59
C LEU A 27 0.07 -6.80 -11.43
N LEU A 28 -0.19 -6.02 -10.37
CA LEU A 28 -0.92 -6.47 -9.18
C LEU A 28 -2.43 -6.61 -9.45
N GLU A 29 -3.01 -5.74 -10.26
CA GLU A 29 -4.45 -5.77 -10.56
C GLU A 29 -5.03 -7.12 -11.00
N PRO A 30 -4.47 -7.85 -11.98
CA PRO A 30 -4.97 -9.18 -12.34
C PRO A 30 -4.77 -10.21 -11.22
N VAL A 31 -3.74 -10.05 -10.39
CA VAL A 31 -3.48 -10.92 -9.23
C VAL A 31 -4.59 -10.78 -8.17
N LEU A 32 -5.10 -9.55 -7.97
CA LEU A 32 -6.21 -9.29 -7.05
C LEU A 32 -7.54 -9.91 -7.51
N ARG A 33 -7.67 -10.21 -8.81
CA ARG A 33 -8.86 -10.86 -9.39
C ARG A 33 -8.74 -12.38 -9.47
N ASP A 34 -7.55 -12.92 -9.22
CA ASP A 34 -7.31 -14.36 -9.20
C ASP A 34 -7.87 -14.97 -7.90
N ARG A 35 -8.97 -15.71 -8.03
CA ARG A 35 -9.65 -16.36 -6.91
C ARG A 35 -8.75 -17.34 -6.15
N ALA A 36 -7.84 -18.03 -6.82
CA ALA A 36 -6.93 -18.97 -6.16
C ALA A 36 -5.88 -18.23 -5.33
N VAL A 37 -5.39 -17.08 -5.81
CA VAL A 37 -4.49 -16.22 -5.04
C VAL A 37 -5.20 -15.63 -3.83
N VAL A 38 -6.40 -15.05 -4.03
CA VAL A 38 -7.18 -14.45 -2.94
C VAL A 38 -7.52 -15.50 -1.89
N ALA A 39 -8.01 -16.68 -2.29
CA ALA A 39 -8.31 -17.75 -1.33
C ALA A 39 -7.06 -18.21 -0.56
N ARG A 40 -5.91 -18.34 -1.23
CA ARG A 40 -4.67 -18.82 -0.59
C ARG A 40 -4.10 -17.85 0.44
N TYR A 41 -4.06 -16.55 0.14
CA TYR A 41 -3.36 -15.58 0.97
C TYR A 41 -4.27 -14.69 1.80
N LEU A 42 -5.53 -14.54 1.37
CA LEU A 42 -6.52 -13.65 1.97
C LEU A 42 -7.84 -14.40 2.21
N GLY A 43 -7.85 -15.73 2.19
CA GLY A 43 -9.03 -16.55 2.45
C GLY A 43 -9.56 -16.36 3.88
N PRO A 44 -10.78 -16.84 4.16
CA PRO A 44 -11.47 -16.63 5.44
C PRO A 44 -10.65 -17.11 6.65
N ASP A 45 -9.82 -18.15 6.46
CA ASP A 45 -8.98 -18.74 7.51
C ASP A 45 -7.74 -17.91 7.84
N ASN A 46 -7.39 -16.91 7.02
CA ASN A 46 -6.35 -15.95 7.39
C ASN A 46 -6.95 -14.83 8.23
N ASP A 47 -6.51 -14.71 9.48
CA ASP A 47 -6.85 -13.66 10.43
C ASP A 47 -5.67 -12.77 10.83
N GLU A 48 -4.48 -13.05 10.30
CA GLU A 48 -3.26 -12.30 10.57
C GLU A 48 -3.32 -10.90 9.92
N THR A 49 -3.06 -9.87 10.72
CA THR A 49 -3.17 -8.48 10.23
C THR A 49 -2.15 -8.17 9.15
N ARG A 50 -0.98 -8.83 9.17
CA ARG A 50 0.11 -8.64 8.21
C ARG A 50 0.93 -9.93 8.08
N THR A 51 0.92 -10.53 6.90
CA THR A 51 1.70 -11.73 6.59
C THR A 51 2.64 -11.47 5.41
N PRO A 52 3.97 -11.59 5.57
CA PRO A 52 4.90 -11.56 4.45
C PRO A 52 4.67 -12.72 3.48
N ILE A 53 4.54 -12.40 2.19
CA ILE A 53 4.40 -13.39 1.13
C ILE A 53 5.72 -13.54 0.36
N TYR A 54 6.39 -12.41 0.09
CA TYR A 54 7.64 -12.36 -0.65
C TYR A 54 8.46 -11.15 -0.23
N THR A 55 9.78 -11.31 -0.20
CA THR A 55 10.74 -10.21 -0.06
C THR A 55 11.72 -10.29 -1.21
N ASP A 56 11.84 -9.20 -1.95
CA ASP A 56 12.85 -9.05 -2.97
C ASP A 56 14.22 -8.88 -2.32
N ARG A 57 15.20 -9.69 -2.71
CA ARG A 57 16.53 -9.69 -2.08
C ARG A 57 17.46 -8.61 -2.61
N GLU A 58 17.19 -8.08 -3.81
CA GLU A 58 18.05 -7.08 -4.46
C GLU A 58 17.58 -5.67 -4.09
N PHE A 59 16.29 -5.41 -4.22
CA PHE A 59 15.68 -4.10 -4.02
C PHE A 59 14.99 -3.95 -2.66
N GLY A 60 14.80 -5.05 -1.92
CA GLY A 60 14.28 -5.01 -0.55
C GLY A 60 12.78 -4.78 -0.40
N PHE A 61 12.03 -4.64 -1.51
CA PHE A 61 10.58 -4.48 -1.43
C PHE A 61 9.90 -5.76 -0.91
N VAL A 62 8.77 -5.59 -0.21
CA VAL A 62 8.05 -6.69 0.46
C VAL A 62 6.62 -6.73 -0.03
N VAL A 63 6.15 -7.91 -0.43
CA VAL A 63 4.75 -8.19 -0.76
C VAL A 63 4.08 -8.82 0.46
N LEU A 64 2.98 -8.22 0.89
CA LEU A 64 2.29 -8.54 2.15
C LEU A 64 0.83 -8.85 1.88
N ALA A 65 0.29 -9.86 2.55
CA ALA A 65 -1.14 -10.00 2.78
C ALA A 65 -1.53 -9.17 4.01
N HIS A 66 -2.62 -8.42 3.91
CA HIS A 66 -3.23 -7.71 5.02
C HIS A 66 -4.69 -8.12 5.17
N VAL A 67 -5.05 -8.54 6.38
CA VAL A 67 -6.43 -8.80 6.79
C VAL A 67 -6.80 -7.79 7.85
N TYR A 68 -7.79 -6.95 7.57
CA TYR A 68 -8.26 -5.95 8.50
C TYR A 68 -9.72 -6.19 8.85
N LYS A 69 -10.00 -6.20 10.16
CA LYS A 69 -11.34 -6.36 10.70
C LYS A 69 -11.88 -5.02 11.22
N GLY A 70 -13.16 -4.77 10.97
CA GLY A 70 -13.91 -3.64 11.49
C GLY A 70 -13.54 -2.27 10.89
N VAL A 71 -14.18 -1.25 11.46
CA VAL A 71 -14.01 0.15 11.05
C VAL A 71 -12.63 0.68 11.47
N ALA A 72 -12.03 1.51 10.61
CA ALA A 72 -10.82 2.25 10.96
C ALA A 72 -10.71 3.51 10.12
N ASN A 73 -10.07 4.54 10.67
CA ASN A 73 -9.74 5.76 9.96
C ASN A 73 -8.32 6.20 10.35
N ALA A 74 -7.39 6.18 9.40
CA ALA A 74 -6.01 6.58 9.66
C ALA A 74 -5.81 8.07 9.36
N PRO A 75 -4.91 8.77 10.08
CA PRO A 75 -4.51 10.12 9.71
C PRO A 75 -3.72 10.12 8.37
N PRO A 76 -3.54 11.31 7.75
CA PRO A 76 -2.63 11.46 6.63
C PRO A 76 -1.24 10.93 6.97
N HIS A 77 -0.63 10.18 6.06
CA HIS A 77 0.73 9.66 6.25
C HIS A 77 1.40 9.37 4.91
N ASP A 78 2.73 9.28 4.94
CA ASP A 78 3.55 8.76 3.84
C ASP A 78 4.19 7.41 4.22
N HIS A 79 5.10 6.96 3.36
CA HIS A 79 5.92 5.76 3.54
C HIS A 79 7.39 6.10 3.83
N GLY A 80 7.66 7.27 4.38
CA GLY A 80 9.01 7.75 4.71
C GLY A 80 9.93 7.83 3.48
N PRO A 81 11.10 7.18 3.50
CA PRO A 81 12.05 7.26 2.39
C PRO A 81 11.68 6.40 1.18
N THR A 82 10.57 5.65 1.24
CA THR A 82 10.19 4.67 0.21
C THR A 82 8.77 4.91 -0.33
N TRP A 83 8.31 4.02 -1.20
CA TRP A 83 7.00 4.01 -1.84
C TRP A 83 6.15 2.84 -1.30
N ALA A 84 4.85 2.85 -1.60
CA ALA A 84 3.99 1.69 -1.38
C ALA A 84 2.92 1.54 -2.46
N ILE A 85 2.46 0.31 -2.67
CA ILE A 85 1.32 -0.02 -3.54
C ILE A 85 0.26 -0.69 -2.66
N TYR A 86 -0.98 -0.23 -2.79
CA TYR A 86 -2.14 -0.84 -2.17
C TYR A 86 -2.92 -1.55 -3.26
N GLY A 87 -3.31 -2.80 -3.01
CA GLY A 87 -4.16 -3.60 -3.89
C GLY A 87 -5.35 -4.14 -3.11
N GLN A 88 -6.57 -3.75 -3.49
CA GLN A 88 -7.80 -4.18 -2.82
C GLN A 88 -8.24 -5.55 -3.34
N ALA A 89 -8.34 -6.55 -2.46
CA ALA A 89 -8.80 -7.89 -2.83
C ALA A 89 -10.27 -8.13 -2.44
N THR A 90 -10.67 -7.73 -1.23
CA THR A 90 -12.07 -7.82 -0.77
C THR A 90 -12.45 -6.64 0.11
N GLY A 91 -13.74 -6.29 0.16
CA GLY A 91 -14.20 -5.07 0.82
C GLY A 91 -13.78 -3.81 0.07
N VAL A 92 -14.08 -2.64 0.64
CA VAL A 92 -13.80 -1.34 0.06
C VAL A 92 -12.99 -0.49 1.05
N THR A 93 -11.93 0.12 0.56
CA THR A 93 -11.17 1.13 1.31
C THR A 93 -11.37 2.47 0.63
N GLU A 94 -11.90 3.45 1.36
CA GLU A 94 -11.92 4.85 0.92
C GLU A 94 -10.52 5.42 1.12
N MET A 95 -9.90 5.92 0.05
CA MET A 95 -8.60 6.57 0.07
C MET A 95 -8.78 8.07 -0.10
N THR A 96 -8.15 8.85 0.77
CA THR A 96 -7.97 10.29 0.56
C THR A 96 -6.51 10.58 0.25
N GLU A 97 -6.24 11.26 -0.85
CA GLU A 97 -4.92 11.81 -1.16
C GLU A 97 -4.82 13.23 -0.62
N TRP A 98 -3.64 13.58 -0.09
CA TRP A 98 -3.41 14.85 0.56
C TRP A 98 -2.24 15.61 -0.09
N LYS A 99 -2.36 16.93 -0.11
CA LYS A 99 -1.28 17.85 -0.46
C LYS A 99 -0.61 18.33 0.83
N LEU A 100 0.72 18.29 0.85
CA LEU A 100 1.50 18.84 1.95
C LEU A 100 1.42 20.38 1.94
N GLU A 101 1.01 20.96 3.05
CA GLU A 101 0.97 22.42 3.25
C GLU A 101 2.12 22.89 4.15
N LYS A 102 2.44 22.13 5.20
CA LYS A 102 3.60 22.38 6.08
C LYS A 102 4.36 21.08 6.33
N ALA A 103 5.65 21.08 6.07
CA ALA A 103 6.52 19.94 6.36
C ALA A 103 6.58 19.65 7.88
N PRO A 104 6.65 18.37 8.29
CA PRO A 104 6.85 17.98 9.68
C PRO A 104 8.25 18.37 10.16
N THR A 105 8.40 18.66 11.44
CA THR A 105 9.70 18.81 12.12
C THR A 105 9.96 17.58 13.00
N ASP A 106 10.94 17.64 13.90
CA ASP A 106 11.11 16.61 14.94
C ASP A 106 10.06 16.75 16.05
N ASP A 107 9.56 17.96 16.29
CA ASP A 107 8.65 18.28 17.39
C ASP A 107 7.18 18.48 16.94
N GLU A 108 6.95 18.82 15.67
CA GLU A 108 5.62 19.12 15.14
C GLU A 108 5.23 18.23 13.96
N PRO A 109 3.98 17.72 13.92
CA PRO A 109 3.48 17.04 12.75
C PRO A 109 3.33 18.00 11.57
N GLY A 110 3.49 17.47 10.36
CA GLY A 110 3.20 18.22 9.14
C GLY A 110 1.69 18.49 9.00
N LEU A 111 1.35 19.51 8.22
CA LEU A 111 -0.04 19.85 7.90
C LEU A 111 -0.33 19.50 6.45
N ALA A 112 -1.50 18.91 6.20
CA ALA A 112 -1.91 18.51 4.87
C ALA A 112 -3.38 18.81 4.61
N SER A 113 -3.72 19.18 3.38
CA SER A 113 -5.09 19.41 2.94
C SER A 113 -5.54 18.31 1.97
N PRO A 114 -6.82 17.87 2.02
CA PRO A 114 -7.31 16.82 1.14
C PRO A 114 -7.37 17.32 -0.30
N VAL A 115 -6.96 16.47 -1.24
CA VAL A 115 -6.99 16.75 -2.69
C VAL A 115 -8.14 16.04 -3.35
N ARG A 116 -8.25 14.73 -3.09
CA ARG A 116 -9.33 13.89 -3.62
C ARG A 116 -9.59 12.70 -2.72
N THR A 117 -10.83 12.24 -2.72
CA THR A 117 -11.26 11.04 -2.04
C THR A 117 -11.92 10.11 -3.05
N TYR A 118 -11.60 8.82 -3.00
CA TYR A 118 -12.13 7.81 -3.90
C TYR A 118 -12.14 6.44 -3.23
N ASN A 119 -12.97 5.54 -3.74
CA ASN A 119 -13.00 4.15 -3.29
C ASN A 119 -11.99 3.30 -4.05
N MET A 120 -11.29 2.44 -3.33
CA MET A 120 -10.62 1.29 -3.89
C MET A 120 -11.52 0.07 -3.75
N ASP A 121 -12.08 -0.35 -4.88
CA ASP A 121 -12.91 -1.55 -5.01
C ASP A 121 -12.05 -2.80 -5.29
N PRO A 122 -12.57 -4.01 -5.04
CA PRO A 122 -11.88 -5.26 -5.35
C PRO A 122 -11.31 -5.32 -6.78
N GLY A 123 -10.03 -5.64 -6.90
CA GLY A 123 -9.30 -5.67 -8.16
C GLY A 123 -8.55 -4.38 -8.51
N MET A 124 -8.77 -3.29 -7.77
CA MET A 124 -8.04 -2.03 -7.96
C MET A 124 -6.70 -2.01 -7.21
N ALA A 125 -5.71 -1.35 -7.81
CA ALA A 125 -4.44 -1.06 -7.16
C ALA A 125 -4.00 0.39 -7.39
N VAL A 126 -3.45 1.01 -6.35
CA VAL A 126 -2.92 2.38 -6.39
C VAL A 126 -1.50 2.39 -5.83
N ALA A 127 -0.61 3.10 -6.51
CA ALA A 127 0.74 3.36 -6.07
C ALA A 127 0.83 4.74 -5.42
N TYR A 128 1.59 4.82 -4.33
CA TYR A 128 2.00 6.04 -3.68
C TYR A 128 3.52 6.10 -3.72
N GLN A 129 4.02 7.08 -4.46
CA GLN A 129 5.43 7.37 -4.59
C GLN A 129 5.97 7.98 -3.31
N LYS A 130 7.29 8.01 -3.17
CA LYS A 130 7.97 8.61 -2.01
C LYS A 130 7.44 10.02 -1.71
N GLY A 131 7.01 10.24 -0.47
CA GLY A 131 6.51 11.52 0.03
C GLY A 131 5.06 11.85 -0.35
N GLN A 132 4.38 11.00 -1.14
CA GLN A 132 2.94 11.18 -1.37
C GLN A 132 2.15 10.83 -0.12
N LEU A 133 1.24 11.72 0.27
CA LEU A 133 0.40 11.58 1.46
C LEU A 133 -0.96 10.99 1.08
N HIS A 134 -1.39 10.00 1.84
CA HIS A 134 -2.72 9.43 1.74
C HIS A 134 -3.25 8.99 3.12
N SER A 135 -4.54 8.70 3.19
CA SER A 135 -5.17 8.09 4.35
C SER A 135 -6.26 7.11 3.94
N PRO A 136 -6.19 5.84 4.39
CA PRO A 136 -7.27 4.88 4.24
C PRO A 136 -8.33 5.06 5.34
N ARG A 137 -9.59 5.00 4.94
CA ARG A 137 -10.76 4.78 5.80
C ARG A 137 -11.47 3.51 5.37
N ARG A 138 -11.88 2.72 6.36
CA ARG A 138 -12.64 1.48 6.17
C ARG A 138 -13.93 1.54 6.98
N ALA A 139 -15.03 1.20 6.34
CA ALA A 139 -16.34 1.05 6.99
C ALA A 139 -16.60 -0.37 7.52
N GLY A 140 -15.67 -1.31 7.31
CA GLY A 140 -15.77 -2.69 7.74
C GLY A 140 -14.54 -3.49 7.32
N ASP A 141 -14.69 -4.82 7.30
CA ASP A 141 -13.62 -5.74 6.96
C ASP A 141 -13.09 -5.51 5.54
N THR A 142 -11.78 -5.54 5.40
CA THR A 142 -11.10 -5.44 4.10
C THR A 142 -9.90 -6.37 4.07
N ARG A 143 -9.55 -6.81 2.86
CA ARG A 143 -8.36 -7.64 2.63
C ARG A 143 -7.58 -7.08 1.46
N LEU A 144 -6.28 -6.91 1.64
CA LEU A 144 -5.41 -6.23 0.68
C LEU A 144 -4.13 -7.01 0.44
N ILE A 145 -3.57 -6.86 -0.75
CA ILE A 145 -2.15 -7.06 -0.97
C ILE A 145 -1.50 -5.68 -0.90
N ARG A 146 -0.54 -5.51 0.00
CA ARG A 146 0.28 -4.29 0.06
C ARG A 146 1.70 -4.63 -0.35
N ILE A 147 2.29 -3.76 -1.16
CA ILE A 147 3.70 -3.83 -1.52
C ILE A 147 4.37 -2.62 -0.92
N GLU A 148 5.40 -2.83 -0.14
CA GLU A 148 6.17 -1.78 0.50
C GLU A 148 7.56 -1.78 -0.13
N GLY A 149 8.06 -0.62 -0.58
CA GLY A 149 9.38 -0.54 -1.21
C GLY A 149 10.54 -0.90 -0.26
N SER A 150 10.27 -1.02 1.03
CA SER A 150 11.08 -1.69 2.04
C SER A 150 10.18 -2.14 3.20
N ASP A 151 10.67 -2.97 4.12
CA ASP A 151 9.90 -3.37 5.31
C ASP A 151 9.59 -2.17 6.21
N LEU A 152 8.36 -1.65 6.13
CA LEU A 152 7.98 -0.41 6.84
C LEU A 152 7.92 -0.56 8.36
N MET A 153 7.96 -1.79 8.89
CA MET A 153 8.12 -2.01 10.33
C MET A 153 9.47 -1.53 10.85
N LYS A 154 10.46 -1.35 9.97
CA LYS A 154 11.82 -0.88 10.29
C LYS A 154 12.05 0.59 9.94
N VAL A 155 11.02 1.28 9.46
CA VAL A 155 11.10 2.65 8.96
C VAL A 155 10.45 3.61 9.96
N LYS A 156 11.26 4.53 10.51
CA LYS A 156 10.72 5.68 11.25
C LYS A 156 10.07 6.63 10.26
N ARG A 157 8.81 6.99 10.52
CA ARG A 157 8.02 7.91 9.68
C ARG A 157 7.65 9.16 10.47
N LYS A 158 7.46 10.25 9.74
CA LYS A 158 6.98 11.52 10.31
C LYS A 158 5.46 11.49 10.44
N ALA A 159 4.93 12.26 11.39
CA ALA A 159 3.50 12.39 11.60
C ALA A 159 2.95 13.57 10.78
N PHE A 160 1.72 13.41 10.30
CA PHE A 160 0.98 14.47 9.60
C PHE A 160 -0.45 14.52 10.17
N LYS A 161 -1.06 15.70 10.09
CA LYS A 161 -2.46 15.91 10.45
C LYS A 161 -3.14 16.81 9.42
N PRO A 162 -4.48 16.80 9.36
CA PRO A 162 -5.21 17.79 8.56
C PRO A 162 -4.81 19.22 8.96
N ALA A 163 -4.65 20.09 7.96
CA ALA A 163 -4.43 21.52 8.12
C ALA A 163 -5.66 22.24 8.67
#